data_AF-A0A9D4N1J3-F1
#
_entry.id   AF-A0A9D4N1J3-F1
#
_cell.length_a   1.000
_cell.length_b   1.000
_cell.length_c   1.000
_cell.angle_alpha   90.00
_cell.angle_beta   90.00
_cell.angle_gamma   90.00
#
_symmetry.space_group_name_H-M   'P 1'
#
loop_
_entity.id
_entity.type
_entity.pdbx_description
1 polymer ?
#
loop_
_entity_poly.entity_id
_entity_poly.type
_entity_poly.pdbx_seq_one_letter_code
_entity_poly.pdbx_strand_id
1 'polypeptide(L)'
;MEIGTYSAYQTVRYALKARQTTALEYFNRKDADNNKVVDRHLCVNMRLSAQRYKKVQLERRQKNAMGVEKKLKAVKEQLKSETKLDYENHIELELARAKKRKME
;
A
#
# COMPACT_ATOMS: atom_id res chain seq x y z
N MET A 1 3.68 -20.93 -7.94
CA MET A 1 4.32 -21.45 -6.72
C MET A 1 5.39 -22.43 -7.18
N GLU A 2 6.65 -22.01 -7.14
CA GLU A 2 7.74 -22.70 -7.86
C GLU A 2 8.01 -24.09 -7.27
N ILE A 3 7.79 -25.12 -8.09
CA ILE A 3 7.96 -26.55 -7.77
C ILE A 3 9.32 -26.86 -7.14
N GLY A 4 10.36 -26.07 -7.46
CA GLY A 4 11.69 -26.20 -6.87
C GLY A 4 11.77 -25.91 -5.37
N THR A 5 10.89 -25.06 -4.84
CA THR A 5 10.88 -24.76 -3.39
C THR A 5 10.31 -25.91 -2.56
N TYR A 6 9.31 -26.62 -3.10
CA TYR A 6 8.68 -27.75 -2.42
C TYR A 6 9.60 -28.98 -2.40
N SER A 7 10.26 -29.29 -3.53
CA SER A 7 11.19 -30.42 -3.60
C SER A 7 12.40 -30.21 -2.69
N ALA A 8 12.98 -29.00 -2.69
CA ALA A 8 14.10 -28.66 -1.80
C ALA A 8 13.73 -28.81 -0.32
N TYR A 9 12.53 -28.35 0.09
CA TYR A 9 12.05 -28.49 1.46
C TYR A 9 11.96 -29.96 1.89
N GLN A 10 11.40 -30.83 1.03
CA GLN A 10 11.26 -32.24 1.34
C GLN A 10 12.62 -32.94 1.48
N THR A 11 13.57 -32.63 0.60
CA THR A 11 14.93 -33.19 0.68
C THR A 11 15.60 -32.84 1.99
N VAL A 12 15.53 -31.57 2.41
CA VAL A 12 16.09 -31.13 3.70
C VAL A 12 15.39 -31.83 4.86
N ARG A 13 14.05 -31.92 4.83
CA ARG A 13 13.27 -32.56 5.89
C ARG A 13 13.63 -34.04 6.06
N TYR A 14 13.75 -34.80 4.97
CA TYR A 14 14.11 -36.21 5.03
C TYR A 14 15.55 -36.42 5.50
N ALA A 15 16.48 -35.58 5.04
CA ALA A 15 17.88 -35.64 5.46
C ALA A 15 18.03 -35.40 6.98
N LEU A 16 17.32 -34.41 7.53
CA LEU A 16 17.31 -34.13 8.97
C LEU A 16 16.67 -35.25 9.78
N LYS A 17 15.52 -35.77 9.31
CA LYS A 17 14.83 -36.89 9.98
C LYS A 17 15.69 -38.16 10.02
N ALA A 18 16.40 -38.47 8.93
CA ALA A 18 17.31 -39.62 8.87
C ALA A 18 18.48 -39.49 9.85
N ARG A 19 18.96 -38.26 10.08
CA ARG A 19 20.08 -37.98 10.99
C ARG A 19 19.65 -37.74 12.44
N GLN A 20 18.34 -37.71 12.71
CA GLN A 20 17.75 -37.37 14.02
C GLN A 20 18.29 -36.04 14.59
N THR A 21 18.62 -35.10 13.72
CA THR A 21 19.15 -33.79 14.10
C THR A 21 18.20 -32.69 13.69
N THR A 22 18.19 -31.61 14.47
CA THR A 22 17.45 -30.41 14.10
C THR A 22 18.18 -29.64 13.00
N ALA A 23 17.45 -28.81 12.24
CA ALA A 23 18.07 -27.94 11.25
C ALA A 23 19.13 -27.01 11.88
N LEU A 24 18.90 -26.56 13.12
CA LEU A 24 19.83 -25.69 13.84
C LEU A 24 21.12 -26.40 14.23
N GLU A 25 21.06 -27.69 14.59
CA GLU A 25 22.23 -28.51 14.88
C GLU A 25 22.97 -28.92 13.61
N TYR A 26 22.23 -29.21 12.54
CA TYR A 26 22.80 -29.64 11.28
C TYR A 26 23.48 -28.51 10.51
N PHE A 27 22.86 -27.33 10.49
CA PHE A 27 23.41 -26.11 9.90
C PHE A 27 24.10 -25.22 10.94
N ASN A 28 24.49 -25.80 12.09
CA ASN A 28 25.15 -25.04 13.12
C ASN A 28 26.47 -24.51 12.58
N ARG A 29 26.76 -23.23 12.85
CA ARG A 29 27.87 -22.45 12.28
C ARG A 29 29.29 -22.95 12.66
N LYS A 30 29.46 -24.21 13.06
CA LYS A 30 30.77 -24.80 13.37
C LYS A 30 31.50 -25.34 12.14
N ASP A 31 30.86 -25.34 10.97
CA ASP A 31 31.57 -25.59 9.72
C ASP A 31 32.54 -24.44 9.44
N ALA A 32 33.81 -24.80 9.26
CA ALA A 32 34.96 -23.92 9.07
C ALA A 32 34.92 -23.06 7.78
N ASP A 33 33.77 -23.01 7.09
CA ASP A 33 33.50 -22.14 5.93
C ASP A 33 32.95 -20.76 6.32
N ASN A 34 32.86 -20.45 7.62
CA ASN A 34 32.67 -19.08 8.13
C ASN A 34 33.79 -18.10 7.73
N ASN A 35 34.80 -18.54 6.97
CA ASN A 35 35.80 -17.68 6.33
C ASN A 35 35.22 -16.81 5.19
N LYS A 36 33.93 -16.89 4.89
CA LYS A 36 33.25 -15.82 4.15
C LYS A 36 33.02 -14.66 5.10
N VAL A 37 34.04 -13.80 5.19
CA VAL A 37 33.95 -12.45 5.77
C VAL A 37 32.61 -11.86 5.36
N VAL A 38 31.73 -11.61 6.32
CA VAL A 38 30.48 -10.91 6.05
C VAL A 38 30.84 -9.62 5.34
N ASP A 39 30.45 -9.51 4.07
CA ASP A 39 30.76 -8.35 3.26
C ASP A 39 30.06 -7.13 3.88
N ARG A 40 30.85 -6.35 4.63
CA ARG A 40 30.37 -5.16 5.34
C ARG A 40 29.81 -4.14 4.35
N HIS A 41 30.37 -4.05 3.15
CA HIS A 41 29.87 -3.15 2.12
C HIS A 41 28.49 -3.59 1.62
N LEU A 42 28.30 -4.89 1.38
CA LEU A 42 26.99 -5.43 1.02
C LEU A 42 25.95 -5.14 2.11
N CYS A 43 26.28 -5.40 3.37
CA CYS A 43 25.37 -5.12 4.49
C CYS A 43 24.99 -3.64 4.61
N VAL A 44 25.95 -2.74 4.44
CA VAL A 44 25.70 -1.28 4.45
C VAL A 44 24.83 -0.88 3.26
N ASN A 45 25.11 -1.40 2.07
CA ASN A 45 24.35 -1.10 0.85
C ASN A 45 22.91 -1.62 0.94
N MET A 46 22.70 -2.81 1.48
CA MET A 46 21.36 -3.36 1.73
C MET A 46 20.58 -2.49 2.72
N ARG A 47 21.21 -2.04 3.82
CA ARG A 47 20.57 -1.15 4.79
C ARG A 47 20.18 0.19 4.17
N LEU A 48 21.07 0.82 3.41
CA LEU A 48 20.82 2.09 2.74
C LEU A 48 19.72 1.95 1.68
N SER A 49 19.73 0.86 0.91
CA SER A 49 18.72 0.59 -0.12
C SER A 49 17.33 0.40 0.49
N ALA A 50 17.24 -0.33 1.61
CA ALA A 50 15.99 -0.51 2.35
C ALA A 50 15.46 0.82 2.93
N GLN A 51 16.34 1.68 3.46
CA GLN A 51 15.96 3.01 3.92
C GLN A 51 15.44 3.89 2.78
N ARG A 52 16.13 3.90 1.64
CA ARG A 52 15.71 4.65 0.44
C ARG A 52 14.36 4.16 -0.07
N TYR A 53 14.15 2.85 -0.15
CA TYR A 53 12.86 2.29 -0.57
C TYR A 53 11.71 2.70 0.35
N LYS A 54 11.90 2.63 1.67
CA LYS A 54 10.89 3.09 2.64
C LYS A 54 10.56 4.57 2.47
N LYS A 55 11.57 5.43 2.21
CA LYS A 55 11.37 6.86 1.96
C LYS A 55 10.53 7.09 0.70
N VAL A 56 10.87 6.44 -0.41
CA VAL A 56 10.10 6.54 -1.67
C VAL A 56 8.65 6.07 -1.48
N GLN A 57 8.43 4.99 -0.72
CA GLN A 57 7.07 4.52 -0.43
C GLN A 57 6.27 5.51 0.42
N LEU A 58 6.91 6.16 1.40
CA LEU A 58 6.28 7.21 2.20
C LEU A 58 5.90 8.42 1.34
N GLU A 59 6.81 8.88 0.47
CA GLU A 59 6.56 9.99 -0.45
C GLU A 59 5.41 9.70 -1.42
N ARG A 60 5.34 8.46 -1.94
CA ARG A 60 4.22 8.03 -2.81
C ARG A 60 2.89 8.07 -2.07
N ARG A 61 2.84 7.59 -0.82
CA ARG A 61 1.62 7.64 0.01
C ARG A 61 1.18 9.08 0.27
N GLN A 62 2.10 9.97 0.60
CA GLN A 62 1.81 11.39 0.82
C GLN A 62 1.31 12.10 -0.44
N LYS A 63 1.94 11.85 -1.61
CA LYS A 63 1.46 12.39 -2.89
C LYS A 63 0.06 11.92 -3.22
N ASN A 64 -0.24 10.65 -2.98
CA ASN A 64 -1.59 10.10 -3.19
C ASN A 64 -2.60 10.72 -2.23
N ALA A 65 -2.25 10.90 -0.94
CA ALA A 65 -3.11 11.54 0.04
C ALA A 65 -3.46 12.99 -0.34
N MET A 66 -2.47 13.80 -0.75
CA MET A 66 -2.71 15.16 -1.25
C MET A 66 -3.58 15.18 -2.51
N GLY A 67 -3.41 14.21 -3.41
CA GLY A 67 -4.25 14.07 -4.60
C GLY A 67 -5.71 13.78 -4.25
N VAL A 68 -5.95 12.96 -3.23
CA VAL A 68 -7.29 12.66 -2.71
C VAL A 68 -7.92 13.88 -2.04
N GLU A 69 -7.17 14.62 -1.22
CA GLU A 69 -7.68 15.84 -0.56
C GLU A 69 -8.08 16.93 -1.57
N LYS A 70 -7.28 17.15 -2.62
CA LYS A 70 -7.61 18.09 -3.68
C LYS A 70 -8.89 17.69 -4.42
N LYS A 71 -9.04 16.41 -4.75
CA LYS A 71 -10.26 15.89 -5.39
C LYS A 71 -11.48 16.06 -4.48
N LEU A 72 -11.34 15.76 -3.19
CA LEU A 72 -12.42 15.91 -2.22
C LEU A 72 -12.85 17.37 -2.06
N LYS A 73 -11.91 18.31 -2.07
CA LYS A 73 -12.21 19.75 -2.00
C LYS A 73 -12.99 20.21 -3.25
N ALA A 74 -12.55 19.80 -4.44
CA ALA A 74 -13.24 20.13 -5.69
C ALA A 74 -14.68 19.58 -5.71
N VAL A 75 -14.88 18.32 -5.29
CA VAL A 75 -16.21 17.71 -5.19
C VAL A 75 -17.10 18.48 -4.20
N LYS A 76 -16.57 18.87 -3.04
CA LYS A 76 -17.34 19.66 -2.06
C LYS A 76 -17.74 21.04 -2.59
N GLU A 77 -16.89 21.69 -3.38
CA GLU A 77 -17.22 22.98 -3.99
C GLU A 77 -18.29 22.82 -5.08
N GLN A 78 -18.19 21.80 -5.93
CA GLN A 78 -19.20 21.47 -6.93
C GLN A 78 -20.57 21.17 -6.30
N LEU A 79 -20.60 20.32 -5.27
CA LEU A 79 -21.85 19.98 -4.57
C LEU A 79 -22.53 21.23 -3.96
N LYS A 80 -21.74 22.16 -3.43
CA LYS A 80 -22.25 23.43 -2.88
C LYS A 80 -22.83 24.34 -3.96
N SER A 81 -22.23 24.40 -5.14
CA SER A 81 -22.78 25.17 -6.25
C SER A 81 -24.06 24.56 -6.82
N GLU A 82 -24.11 23.23 -6.96
CA GLU A 82 -25.29 22.52 -7.46
C GLU A 82 -26.48 22.68 -6.50
N THR A 83 -26.27 22.44 -5.20
CA THR A 83 -27.33 22.62 -4.20
C THR A 83 -27.86 24.04 -4.11
N LYS A 84 -26.99 25.05 -4.30
CA LYS A 84 -27.42 26.45 -4.36
C LYS A 84 -28.28 26.73 -5.60
N LEU A 85 -27.85 26.22 -6.76
CA LEU A 85 -28.59 26.37 -8.02
C LEU A 85 -29.96 25.68 -7.96
N ASP A 86 -30.03 24.47 -7.39
CA ASP A 86 -31.28 23.73 -7.21
C ASP A 86 -32.28 24.49 -6.32
N TYR A 87 -31.77 25.14 -5.26
CA TYR A 87 -32.60 25.95 -4.37
C TYR A 87 -33.13 27.21 -5.06
N GLU A 88 -32.30 27.90 -5.83
CA GLU A 88 -32.71 29.07 -6.63
C GLU A 88 -33.78 28.68 -7.67
N ASN A 89 -33.56 27.58 -8.40
CA ASN A 89 -34.53 27.05 -9.36
C ASN A 89 -35.87 26.68 -8.69
N HIS A 90 -35.85 26.10 -7.50
CA HIS A 90 -37.07 25.77 -6.75
C HIS A 90 -37.87 27.03 -6.40
N ILE A 91 -37.20 28.09 -5.92
CA ILE A 91 -37.84 29.37 -5.58
C ILE A 91 -38.51 29.98 -6.81
N GLU A 92 -37.82 30.02 -7.95
CA GLU A 92 -38.38 30.57 -9.18
C GLU A 92 -39.63 29.81 -9.64
N LEU A 93 -39.62 28.49 -9.52
CA LEU A 93 -40.76 27.62 -9.84
C LEU A 93 -41.96 27.90 -8.93
N GLU A 94 -41.75 28.10 -7.63
CA GLU A 94 -42.82 28.47 -6.70
C GLU A 94 -43.38 29.87 -6.99
N LEU A 95 -42.52 30.84 -7.28
CA LEU A 95 -42.95 32.19 -7.67
C LEU A 95 -43.76 32.17 -8.97
N ALA A 96 -43.35 31.36 -9.95
CA ALA A 96 -44.08 31.19 -11.20
C ALA A 96 -45.47 30.55 -10.97
N ARG A 97 -45.54 29.51 -10.13
CA ARG A 97 -46.82 28.89 -9.73
C ARG A 97 -47.73 29.88 -8.99
N ALA A 98 -47.18 30.69 -8.09
CA ALA A 98 -47.93 31.70 -7.35
C ALA A 98 -48.45 32.83 -8.25
N LYS A 99 -47.66 33.28 -9.23
CA LYS A 99 -48.10 34.26 -10.23
C LYS A 99 -49.24 33.72 -11.08
N LYS A 100 -49.17 32.47 -11.53
CA LYS A 100 -50.23 31.84 -12.33
C LYS A 100 -51.56 31.79 -11.59
N ARG A 101 -51.55 31.42 -10.30
CA ARG A 101 -52.74 31.41 -9.42
C ARG A 101 -53.38 32.78 -9.17
N LYS A 102 -52.65 33.88 -9.40
CA LYS A 102 -53.18 35.26 -9.24
C LYS A 102 -53.81 35.80 -10.52
N MET A 103 -53.64 35.12 -11.66
CA MET A 103 -54.23 35.51 -12.95
C MET A 103 -55.45 34.65 -13.34
N GLU A 104 -55.79 33.66 -12.53
CA GLU A 104 -57.03 32.88 -12.58
C GLU A 104 -58.04 33.48 -11.58
#